data_AF-A0A7W1H3Y4-F1
#
_entry.id   AF-A0A7W1H3Y4-F1
#
_cell.length_a   1.000
_cell.length_b   1.000
_cell.length_c   1.000
_cell.angle_alpha   90.00
_cell.angle_beta   90.00
_cell.angle_gamma   90.00
#
_symmetry.space_group_name_H-M   'P 1'
#
loop_
_entity.id
_entity.type
_entity.pdbx_description
1 polymer ?
#
loop_
_entity_poly.entity_id
_entity_poly.type
_entity_poly.pdbx_seq_one_letter_code
_entity_poly.pdbx_strand_id
1 'polypeptide(L)'
;MTRQAELELFRDVLADGGYTVQDIELEDVGRALAAETPYALVVCFAAEWEELEDRVEHAQAGLTNLAATHPSPRSWDLYVVAVLQRADPRFDAVREALESDTRYARKIVVTAAGGTIANVERALRPLLPLRPVAKIPLLDPLQAVRRELLELGVDLVLVDAALDVFERTSEVRVP
;
A
#
# COMPACT_ATOMS: atom_id res chain seq x y z
N MET A 1 8.27 19.57 -13.84
CA MET A 1 8.96 19.10 -12.63
C MET A 1 10.24 18.41 -13.05
N THR A 2 11.34 18.60 -12.33
CA THR A 2 12.58 17.84 -12.52
C THR A 2 12.41 16.44 -11.91
N ARG A 3 13.04 15.40 -12.49
CA ARG A 3 13.01 14.00 -11.99
C ARG A 3 13.37 13.88 -10.50
N GLN A 4 14.15 14.83 -9.99
CA GLN A 4 14.52 14.93 -8.57
C GLN A 4 13.34 15.28 -7.65
N ALA A 5 12.46 16.19 -8.06
CA ALA A 5 11.29 16.57 -7.27
C ALA A 5 10.26 15.43 -7.15
N GLU A 6 10.25 14.50 -8.11
CA GLU A 6 9.37 13.32 -8.08
C GLU A 6 9.85 12.32 -7.03
N LEU A 7 11.16 12.05 -6.95
CA LEU A 7 11.70 11.16 -5.93
C LEU A 7 11.53 11.72 -4.51
N GLU A 8 11.58 13.05 -4.32
CA GLU A 8 11.35 13.68 -3.01
C GLU A 8 9.97 13.33 -2.43
N LEU A 9 8.91 13.30 -3.24
CA LEU A 9 7.58 12.89 -2.79
C LEU A 9 7.53 11.41 -2.36
N PHE A 10 8.25 10.54 -3.08
CA PHE A 10 8.33 9.12 -2.74
C PHE A 10 9.09 8.91 -1.44
N ARG A 11 10.17 9.69 -1.21
CA ARG A 11 10.88 9.72 0.07
C ARG A 11 9.93 10.07 1.20
N ASP A 12 9.17 11.15 1.07
CA ASP A 12 8.28 11.62 2.14
C ASP A 12 7.20 10.59 2.47
N VAL A 13 6.57 10.00 1.45
CA VAL A 13 5.54 8.97 1.62
C VAL A 13 6.10 7.69 2.24
N LEU A 14 7.28 7.24 1.83
CA LEU A 14 7.92 6.05 2.40
C LEU A 14 8.38 6.30 3.85
N ALA A 15 8.93 7.48 4.12
CA ALA A 15 9.33 7.88 5.47
C ALA A 15 8.12 7.93 6.43
N ASP A 16 7.01 8.53 6.00
CA ASP A 16 5.75 8.51 6.77
C ASP A 16 5.19 7.09 6.95
N GLY A 17 5.40 6.22 5.96
CA GLY A 17 5.13 4.79 6.01
C GLY A 17 6.03 3.98 6.96
N GLY A 18 7.00 4.61 7.62
CA GLY A 18 7.91 3.98 8.59
C GLY A 18 9.18 3.38 7.99
N TYR A 19 9.51 3.70 6.74
CA TYR A 19 10.77 3.30 6.12
C TYR A 19 11.92 4.23 6.55
N THR A 20 13.11 3.66 6.70
CA THR A 20 14.35 4.45 6.74
C THR A 20 14.79 4.71 5.30
N VAL A 21 14.76 5.97 4.85
CA VAL A 21 15.02 6.34 3.44
C VAL A 21 16.36 7.05 3.28
N GLN A 22 17.18 6.61 2.33
CA GLN A 22 18.50 7.17 2.01
C GLN A 22 18.63 7.45 0.50
N ASP A 23 19.32 8.53 0.13
CA ASP A 23 19.77 8.69 -1.26
C ASP A 23 20.94 7.73 -1.50
N ILE A 24 20.92 7.04 -2.64
CA ILE A 24 22.00 6.17 -3.09
C ILE A 24 22.32 6.44 -4.56
N GLU A 25 23.45 5.93 -5.01
CA GLU A 25 23.83 5.90 -6.41
C GLU A 25 24.04 4.46 -6.83
N LEU A 26 23.32 4.04 -7.88
CA LEU A 26 23.41 2.70 -8.45
C LEU A 26 24.13 2.77 -9.79
N GLU A 27 25.00 1.81 -10.05
CA GLU A 27 25.67 1.65 -11.34
C GLU A 27 24.62 1.53 -12.46
N ASP A 28 24.84 2.23 -13.57
CA ASP A 28 23.98 2.30 -14.77
C ASP A 28 22.54 2.82 -14.58
N VAL A 29 22.08 3.03 -13.34
CA VAL A 29 20.78 3.68 -13.02
C VAL A 29 20.98 5.14 -12.62
N GLY A 30 22.09 5.45 -11.94
CA GLY A 30 22.40 6.74 -11.35
C GLY A 30 21.70 6.94 -10.00
N ARG A 31 21.21 8.16 -9.75
CA ARG A 31 20.59 8.52 -8.48
C ARG A 31 19.30 7.74 -8.23
N ALA A 32 19.20 7.15 -7.05
CA ALA A 32 18.04 6.40 -6.58
C ALA A 32 17.79 6.64 -5.08
N LEU A 33 16.68 6.12 -4.58
CA LEU A 33 16.36 6.05 -3.16
C LEU A 33 16.40 4.60 -2.70
N ALA A 34 17.09 4.32 -1.60
CA ALA A 34 16.90 3.09 -0.85
C ALA A 34 15.95 3.36 0.32
N ALA A 35 14.93 2.54 0.49
CA ALA A 35 14.01 2.61 1.61
C ALA A 35 13.93 1.23 2.29
N GLU A 36 14.21 1.19 3.59
CA GLU A 36 14.32 -0.06 4.35
C GLU A 36 13.34 -0.11 5.54
N THR A 37 12.77 -1.29 5.76
CA THR A 37 12.11 -1.70 7.00
C THR A 37 12.71 -3.01 7.50
N PRO A 38 12.31 -3.52 8.68
CA PRO A 38 12.69 -4.86 9.11
C PRO A 38 12.28 -6.03 8.20
N TYR A 39 11.49 -5.80 7.16
CA TYR A 39 10.92 -6.85 6.33
C TYR A 39 11.16 -6.66 4.83
N ALA A 40 11.36 -5.41 4.40
CA ALA A 40 11.45 -5.04 3.00
C ALA A 40 12.59 -4.06 2.73
N LEU A 41 13.24 -4.25 1.57
CA LEU A 41 14.18 -3.31 0.98
C LEU A 41 13.65 -2.87 -0.38
N VAL A 42 13.50 -1.57 -0.55
CA VAL A 42 12.91 -0.94 -1.73
C VAL A 42 13.94 -0.03 -2.38
N VAL A 43 14.11 -0.15 -3.69
CA VAL A 43 14.84 0.84 -4.49
C VAL A 43 13.87 1.59 -5.38
N CYS A 44 13.85 2.91 -5.29
CA CYS A 44 13.05 3.79 -6.14
C CYS A 44 13.96 4.62 -7.05
N PHE A 45 13.70 4.66 -8.36
CA PHE A 45 14.46 5.47 -9.31
C PHE A 45 13.53 6.07 -10.38
N ALA A 46 13.95 7.19 -10.96
CA ALA A 46 13.23 7.79 -12.08
C ALA A 46 13.72 7.23 -13.42
N ALA A 47 12.82 7.01 -14.37
CA ALA A 47 13.15 6.52 -15.71
C ALA A 47 12.23 7.13 -16.78
N GLU A 48 12.57 6.89 -18.04
CA GLU A 48 11.65 7.00 -19.17
C GLU A 48 11.23 5.61 -19.65
N TRP A 49 10.14 5.56 -20.42
CA TRP A 49 9.61 4.31 -20.94
C TRP A 49 10.60 3.56 -21.83
N GLU A 50 11.35 4.29 -22.65
CA GLU A 50 12.28 3.73 -23.62
C GLU A 50 13.50 3.04 -22.98
N GLU A 51 13.83 3.38 -21.73
CA GLU A 51 14.95 2.82 -20.97
C GLU A 51 14.49 1.95 -19.78
N LEU A 52 13.18 1.70 -19.67
CA LEU A 52 12.58 1.12 -18.46
C LEU A 52 13.08 -0.30 -18.18
N GLU A 53 13.07 -1.18 -19.18
CA GLU A 53 13.47 -2.59 -19.01
C GLU A 53 14.93 -2.68 -18.56
N ASP A 54 15.84 -2.06 -19.30
CA ASP A 54 17.28 -2.02 -18.98
C ASP A 54 17.52 -1.45 -17.57
N ARG A 55 16.90 -0.30 -17.25
CA ARG A 55 17.07 0.32 -15.94
C ARG A 55 16.52 -0.52 -14.80
N VAL A 56 15.42 -1.24 -15.00
CA VAL A 56 14.86 -2.16 -14.00
C VAL A 56 15.82 -3.31 -13.75
N GLU A 57 16.44 -3.88 -14.80
CA GLU A 57 17.44 -4.94 -14.63
C GLU A 57 18.66 -4.46 -13.86
N HIS A 58 19.21 -3.29 -14.21
CA HIS A 58 20.33 -2.69 -13.48
C HIS A 58 19.96 -2.34 -12.03
N ALA A 59 18.77 -1.80 -11.79
CA ALA A 59 18.29 -1.50 -10.44
C ALA A 59 18.11 -2.78 -9.61
N GLN A 60 17.64 -3.88 -10.22
CA GLN A 60 17.53 -5.17 -9.56
C GLN A 60 18.89 -5.75 -9.19
N ALA A 61 19.88 -5.65 -10.08
CA ALA A 61 21.25 -6.07 -9.79
C ALA A 61 21.84 -5.25 -8.63
N GLY A 62 21.68 -3.92 -8.68
CA GLY A 62 22.08 -3.01 -7.60
C GLY A 62 21.42 -3.33 -6.27
N LEU A 63 20.10 -3.56 -6.27
CA LEU A 63 19.33 -3.96 -5.09
C LEU A 63 19.80 -5.29 -4.50
N THR A 64 20.09 -6.26 -5.35
CA THR A 64 20.60 -7.58 -4.91
C THR A 64 21.98 -7.45 -4.26
N ASN A 65 22.86 -6.60 -4.82
CA ASN A 65 24.15 -6.30 -4.23
C ASN A 65 24.01 -5.60 -2.87
N LEU A 66 23.12 -4.60 -2.76
CA LEU A 66 22.83 -3.92 -1.50
C LEU A 66 22.34 -4.90 -0.42
N ALA A 67 21.43 -5.81 -0.80
CA ALA A 67 20.92 -6.84 0.11
C ALA A 67 22.03 -7.81 0.57
N ALA A 68 23.00 -8.12 -0.30
CA ALA A 68 24.11 -9.00 0.03
C ALA A 68 25.14 -8.34 0.98
N THR A 69 25.38 -7.02 0.85
CA THR A 69 26.35 -6.29 1.68
C THR A 69 25.83 -5.91 3.06
N HIS A 70 24.51 -5.89 3.24
CA HIS A 70 23.86 -5.63 4.52
C HIS A 70 23.10 -6.88 5.00
N PRO A 71 23.79 -7.90 5.55
CA PRO A 71 23.17 -9.10 6.12
C PRO A 71 22.48 -8.76 7.45
N SER A 72 21.47 -7.92 7.35
CA SER A 72 20.43 -7.77 8.35
C SER A 72 19.53 -9.00 8.23
N PRO A 73 18.96 -9.55 9.32
CA PRO A 73 17.97 -10.63 9.22
C PRO A 73 16.65 -10.21 8.51
N ARG A 74 16.64 -9.11 7.74
CA ARG A 74 15.50 -8.22 7.48
C ARG A 74 15.15 -7.93 6.02
N SER A 75 15.75 -8.57 5.04
CA SER A 75 15.46 -8.29 3.62
C SER A 75 15.04 -9.56 2.89
N TRP A 76 13.82 -10.03 3.16
CA TRP A 76 13.21 -11.14 2.44
C TRP A 76 12.42 -10.64 1.23
N ASP A 77 11.82 -9.45 1.34
CA ASP A 77 11.07 -8.85 0.25
C ASP A 77 11.84 -7.69 -0.39
N LEU A 78 12.28 -7.92 -1.63
CA LEU A 78 12.96 -6.94 -2.45
C LEU A 78 11.97 -6.29 -3.42
N TYR A 79 11.97 -4.97 -3.49
CA TYR A 79 11.12 -4.20 -4.40
C TYR A 79 11.91 -3.22 -5.24
N VAL A 80 11.60 -3.19 -6.53
CA VAL A 80 12.11 -2.22 -7.48
C VAL A 80 10.94 -1.35 -7.92
N VAL A 81 11.04 -0.04 -7.67
CA VAL A 81 10.00 0.95 -8.01
C VAL A 81 10.56 1.89 -9.08
N ALA A 82 10.07 1.72 -10.31
CA ALA A 82 10.39 2.62 -11.41
C ALA A 82 9.36 3.75 -11.46
N VAL A 83 9.82 5.00 -11.38
CA VAL A 83 8.99 6.20 -11.38
C VAL A 83 9.07 6.87 -12.74
N LEU A 84 7.93 6.94 -13.41
CA LEU A 84 7.77 7.52 -14.74
C LEU A 84 6.96 8.82 -14.65
N GLN A 85 7.36 9.83 -15.42
CA GLN A 85 6.71 11.15 -15.40
C GLN A 85 5.29 11.13 -15.96
N ARG A 86 5.08 10.28 -16.98
CA ARG A 86 3.82 10.20 -17.73
C ARG A 86 3.44 8.77 -17.99
N ALA A 87 2.14 8.50 -17.96
CA ALA A 87 1.60 7.26 -18.50
C ALA A 87 1.67 7.29 -20.03
N ASP A 88 2.00 6.17 -20.63
CA ASP A 88 1.98 5.98 -22.08
C ASP A 88 1.40 4.59 -22.40
N PRO A 89 0.16 4.51 -22.92
CA PRO A 89 -0.51 3.24 -23.19
C PRO A 89 0.24 2.32 -24.16
N ARG A 90 1.16 2.86 -24.97
CA ARG A 90 1.97 2.06 -25.90
C ARG A 90 2.87 1.06 -25.17
N PHE A 91 3.18 1.33 -23.90
CA PHE A 91 4.05 0.51 -23.06
C PHE A 91 3.27 -0.31 -22.02
N ASP A 92 1.93 -0.42 -22.14
CA ASP A 92 1.13 -1.21 -21.19
C ASP A 92 1.57 -2.68 -21.13
N ALA A 93 1.89 -3.29 -22.27
CA ALA A 93 2.40 -4.67 -22.32
C ALA A 93 3.78 -4.81 -21.65
N VAL A 94 4.66 -3.81 -21.82
CA VAL A 94 5.99 -3.78 -21.18
C VAL A 94 5.84 -3.64 -19.67
N ARG A 95 4.97 -2.73 -19.23
CA ARG A 95 4.63 -2.56 -17.80
C ARG A 95 4.13 -3.87 -17.20
N GLU A 96 3.15 -4.52 -17.84
CA GLU A 96 2.57 -5.77 -17.35
C GLU A 96 3.60 -6.90 -17.32
N ALA A 97 4.46 -7.01 -18.34
CA ALA A 97 5.56 -7.98 -18.36
C ALA A 97 6.53 -7.77 -17.19
N LEU A 98 6.92 -6.52 -16.91
CA LEU A 98 7.80 -6.21 -15.78
C LEU A 98 7.14 -6.47 -14.42
N GLU A 99 5.89 -6.06 -14.23
CA GLU A 99 5.18 -6.24 -12.95
C GLU A 99 4.82 -7.71 -12.67
N SER A 100 4.64 -8.51 -13.72
CA SER A 100 4.42 -9.97 -13.59
C SER A 100 5.70 -10.76 -13.36
N ASP A 101 6.87 -10.23 -13.72
CA ASP A 101 8.16 -10.85 -13.43
C ASP A 101 8.58 -10.65 -11.97
N THR A 102 8.32 -11.65 -11.13
CA THR A 102 8.69 -11.61 -9.71
C THR A 102 10.05 -12.22 -9.40
N ARG A 103 10.90 -12.50 -10.40
CA ARG A 103 12.24 -13.07 -10.16
C ARG A 103 13.11 -12.06 -9.43
N TYR A 104 13.82 -12.48 -8.39
CA TYR A 104 14.74 -11.69 -7.54
C TYR A 104 14.11 -10.55 -6.73
N ALA A 105 13.27 -9.72 -7.34
CA ALA A 105 12.53 -8.63 -6.71
C ALA A 105 11.15 -8.47 -7.36
N ARG A 106 10.19 -7.92 -6.61
CA ARG A 106 8.90 -7.46 -7.15
C ARG A 106 9.08 -6.10 -7.80
N LYS A 107 8.57 -5.93 -9.01
CA LYS A 107 8.66 -4.65 -9.74
C LYS A 107 7.34 -3.92 -9.66
N ILE A 108 7.40 -2.62 -9.44
CA ILE A 108 6.26 -1.73 -9.43
C ILE A 108 6.59 -0.57 -10.36
N VAL A 109 5.79 -0.40 -11.41
CA VAL A 109 5.98 0.68 -12.36
C VAL A 109 4.95 1.76 -12.05
N VAL A 110 5.42 2.86 -11.49
CA VAL A 110 4.57 3.96 -11.05
C VAL A 110 4.61 5.08 -12.07
N THR A 111 3.44 5.49 -12.53
CA THR A 111 3.28 6.74 -13.28
C THR A 111 2.82 7.83 -12.32
N ALA A 112 3.70 8.77 -11.98
CA ALA A 112 3.41 9.83 -11.02
C ALA A 112 2.63 10.99 -11.67
N ALA A 113 1.58 10.67 -12.44
CA ALA A 113 0.78 11.65 -13.14
C ALA A 113 0.19 12.67 -12.15
N GLY A 114 0.69 13.91 -12.19
CA GLY A 114 0.21 15.03 -11.40
C GLY A 114 0.93 15.30 -10.07
N GLY A 115 1.96 14.56 -9.69
CA GLY A 115 2.88 14.93 -8.60
C GLY A 115 2.24 15.23 -7.23
N THR A 116 1.08 14.62 -6.92
CA THR A 116 0.43 14.81 -5.62
C THR A 116 0.78 13.67 -4.67
N ILE A 117 0.87 13.97 -3.37
CA ILE A 117 1.12 12.98 -2.30
C ILE A 117 0.11 11.83 -2.38
N ALA A 118 -1.19 12.13 -2.56
CA ALA A 118 -2.24 11.11 -2.63
C ALA A 118 -2.07 10.13 -3.81
N ASN A 119 -1.52 10.58 -4.94
CA ASN A 119 -1.24 9.69 -6.08
C ASN A 119 -0.03 8.80 -5.78
N VAL A 120 1.02 9.34 -5.16
CA VAL A 120 2.19 8.58 -4.72
C VAL A 120 1.80 7.55 -3.64
N GLU A 121 1.01 7.93 -2.64
CA GLU A 121 0.47 7.01 -1.63
C GLU A 121 -0.34 5.87 -2.26
N ARG A 122 -1.20 6.19 -3.25
CA ARG A 122 -1.99 5.16 -3.95
C ARG A 122 -1.09 4.18 -4.70
N ALA A 123 -0.05 4.70 -5.37
CA ALA A 123 0.88 3.87 -6.12
C ALA A 123 1.76 3.01 -5.23
N LEU A 124 2.21 3.55 -4.09
CA LEU A 124 3.02 2.86 -3.10
C LEU A 124 2.19 2.05 -2.09
N ARG A 125 0.86 1.97 -2.25
CA ARG A 125 -0.03 1.26 -1.33
C ARG A 125 0.42 -0.17 -0.99
N PRO A 126 1.01 -0.98 -1.91
CA PRO A 126 1.54 -2.30 -1.56
C PRO A 126 2.69 -2.28 -0.54
N LEU A 127 3.41 -1.17 -0.45
CA LEU A 127 4.57 -0.97 0.43
C LEU A 127 4.20 -0.26 1.74
N LEU A 128 3.06 0.44 1.77
CA LEU A 128 2.64 1.19 2.94
C LEU A 128 1.94 0.28 3.96
N PRO A 129 2.09 0.57 5.26
CA PRO A 129 1.39 -0.18 6.30
C PRO A 129 -0.12 -0.13 6.07
N LEU A 130 -0.80 -1.25 6.31
CA LEU A 130 -2.25 -1.29 6.29
C LEU A 130 -2.77 -0.31 7.34
N ARG A 131 -3.40 0.78 6.90
CA ARG A 131 -4.09 1.69 7.80
C ARG A 131 -5.20 0.88 8.49
N PRO A 132 -5.21 0.78 9.83
CA PRO A 132 -6.32 0.16 10.50
C PRO A 132 -7.59 0.88 10.05
N VAL A 133 -8.54 0.11 9.49
CA VAL A 133 -9.85 0.65 9.13
C VAL A 133 -10.39 1.34 10.38
N ALA A 134 -10.91 2.56 10.21
CA ALA A 134 -11.53 3.29 11.30
C ALA A 134 -12.41 2.30 12.08
N LYS A 135 -12.14 2.15 13.38
CA LYS A 135 -12.94 1.29 14.23
C LYS A 135 -14.36 1.81 14.13
N ILE A 136 -15.18 1.18 13.29
CA ILE A 136 -16.61 1.42 13.29
C ILE A 136 -17.00 1.06 14.72
N PRO A 137 -17.53 1.98 15.54
CA PRO A 137 -18.03 1.60 16.83
C PRO A 137 -19.03 0.48 16.56
N LEU A 138 -18.73 -0.73 17.04
CA LEU A 138 -19.69 -1.80 17.10
C LEU A 138 -20.79 -1.29 18.04
N LEU A 139 -21.77 -0.60 17.47
CA LEU A 139 -23.07 -0.48 18.11
C LEU A 139 -23.55 -1.91 18.25
N ASP A 140 -23.81 -2.32 19.49
CA ASP A 140 -24.52 -3.55 19.77
C ASP A 140 -25.82 -3.52 18.95
N PRO A 141 -25.97 -4.41 17.93
CA PRO A 141 -27.15 -4.41 17.08
C PRO A 141 -28.45 -4.56 17.87
N LEU A 142 -28.42 -5.24 19.03
CA LEU A 142 -29.59 -5.39 19.89
C LEU A 142 -29.97 -4.07 20.57
N GLN A 143 -28.99 -3.25 20.96
CA GLN A 143 -29.28 -1.91 21.49
C GLN A 143 -29.83 -0.97 20.42
N ALA A 144 -29.38 -1.10 19.17
CA ALA A 144 -29.94 -0.34 18.06
C ALA A 144 -31.41 -0.72 17.81
N VAL A 145 -31.71 -2.02 17.74
CA VAL A 145 -33.08 -2.54 17.57
C VAL A 145 -33.96 -2.17 18.76
N ARG A 146 -33.46 -2.27 20.00
CA ARG A 146 -34.18 -1.84 21.21
C ARG A 146 -34.63 -0.39 21.10
N ARG A 147 -33.70 0.50 20.73
CA ARG A 147 -33.99 1.93 20.57
C ARG A 147 -35.05 2.17 19.49
N GLU A 148 -34.91 1.53 18.33
CA GLU A 148 -35.88 1.68 17.23
C GLU A 148 -37.28 1.19 17.63
N LEU A 149 -37.40 0.06 18.32
CA LEU A 149 -38.69 -0.46 18.78
C LEU A 149 -39.35 0.46 19.82
N LEU A 150 -38.57 1.06 20.71
CA LEU A 150 -39.07 2.05 21.67
C LEU A 150 -39.51 3.35 20.99
N GLU A 151 -38.77 3.82 19.97
CA GLU A 151 -39.17 4.98 19.15
C GLU A 151 -40.47 4.72 18.36
N LEU A 152 -40.72 3.48 17.96
CA LEU A 152 -41.97 3.03 17.35
C LEU A 152 -43.12 2.85 18.36
N GLY A 153 -42.88 3.12 19.66
CA GLY A 153 -43.89 3.06 20.70
C GLY A 153 -44.21 1.65 21.20
N VAL A 154 -43.34 0.67 20.92
CA VAL A 154 -43.47 -0.68 21.48
C VAL A 154 -43.17 -0.64 22.97
N ASP A 155 -43.95 -1.37 23.76
CA ASP A 155 -43.78 -1.44 25.22
C ASP A 155 -42.40 -2.00 25.61
N LEU A 156 -41.75 -1.34 26.57
CA LEU A 156 -40.38 -1.69 27.02
C LEU A 156 -40.29 -3.14 27.51
N VAL A 157 -41.30 -3.63 28.23
CA VAL A 157 -41.29 -5.01 28.76
C VAL A 157 -41.37 -6.02 27.61
N LEU A 158 -42.15 -5.71 26.58
CA LEU A 158 -42.26 -6.56 25.38
C LEU A 158 -40.97 -6.56 24.56
N VAL A 159 -40.33 -5.40 24.38
CA VAL A 159 -39.05 -5.27 23.68
C VAL A 159 -37.96 -6.07 24.40
N ASP A 160 -37.83 -5.89 25.71
CA ASP A 160 -36.81 -6.58 26.50
C ASP A 160 -37.03 -8.10 26.48
N ALA A 161 -38.28 -8.57 26.63
CA ALA A 161 -38.60 -9.99 26.54
C ALA A 161 -38.29 -10.58 25.15
N ALA A 162 -38.58 -9.85 24.07
CA ALA A 162 -38.31 -10.32 22.71
C ALA A 162 -36.80 -10.39 22.41
N LEU A 163 -36.03 -9.40 22.87
CA LEU A 163 -34.58 -9.37 22.71
C LEU A 163 -33.89 -10.45 23.57
N ASP A 164 -34.34 -10.68 24.80
CA ASP A 164 -33.82 -11.75 25.68
C ASP A 164 -34.06 -13.15 25.07
N VAL A 165 -35.21 -13.36 24.45
CA VAL A 165 -35.50 -14.61 23.74
C VAL A 165 -34.58 -14.74 22.52
N PHE A 166 -34.48 -13.70 21.71
CA PHE A 166 -33.62 -13.68 20.52
C PHE A 166 -32.15 -13.94 20.87
N GLU A 167 -31.62 -13.34 21.94
CA GLU A 167 -30.24 -13.54 22.38
C GLU A 167 -29.97 -15.00 22.78
N ARG A 168 -31.00 -15.71 23.28
CA ARG A 168 -30.88 -17.11 23.71
C ARG A 168 -31.15 -18.13 22.62
N THR A 169 -32.00 -17.81 21.65
CA THR A 169 -32.52 -18.81 20.69
C THR A 169 -32.26 -18.45 19.23
N SER A 170 -31.84 -17.22 18.94
CA SER A 170 -31.79 -16.64 17.59
C SER A 170 -33.15 -16.63 16.86
N GLU A 171 -34.26 -16.76 17.60
CA GLU A 171 -35.63 -16.73 17.06
C GLU A 171 -36.40 -15.52 17.63
N VAL A 172 -37.17 -14.84 16.78
CA VAL A 172 -38.18 -13.84 17.20
C VAL A 172 -39.56 -14.46 17.03
N ARG A 173 -40.36 -14.50 18.11
CA ARG A 173 -41.77 -14.90 18.05
C ARG A 173 -42.64 -13.72 18.43
N VAL A 174 -43.40 -13.22 17.47
CA VAL A 174 -44.44 -12.21 17.71
C VAL A 174 -45.74 -12.98 17.99
N PRO A 175 -46.41 -12.75 19.14
CA PRO A 175 -47.68 -13.39 19.44
C PRO A 175 -48.81 -12.97 18.48
#